data_AF-A0A940BGT5-F1
#
_entry.id   AF-A0A940BGT5-F1
#
_cell.length_a   1.000
_cell.length_b   1.000
_cell.length_c   1.000
_cell.angle_alpha   90.00
_cell.angle_beta   90.00
_cell.angle_gamma   90.00
#
_symmetry.space_group_name_H-M   'P 1'
#
loop_
_entity.id
_entity.type
_entity.pdbx_description
1 polymer ?
#
loop_
_entity_poly.entity_id
_entity_poly.type
_entity_poly.pdbx_seq_one_letter_code
_entity_poly.pdbx_strand_id
1 'polypeptide(L)'
;VRENVAAGHYTLHVSDSEGCTMDGEAIVNAPDKVLEMSLETTDASAPESGDATYSIKAFGGVPPYEYQITDRDEIWEKPKAYGIKPGKHTATIIDNAGCKVTKEFEIKVKKRK
;
A
#
# COMPACT_ATOMS: atom_id res chain seq x y z
N VAL A 1 14.69 15.10 6.57
CA VAL A 1 13.21 14.96 6.62
C VAL A 1 12.92 13.50 6.92
N ARG A 2 12.19 13.18 8.01
CA ARG A 2 11.83 11.79 8.35
C ARG A 2 10.46 11.50 7.73
N GLU A 3 10.40 10.58 6.78
CA GLU A 3 9.21 10.30 5.95
C GLU A 3 8.22 9.31 6.56
N ASN A 4 8.11 9.22 7.89
CA ASN A 4 7.20 8.24 8.50
C ASN A 4 6.75 8.66 9.90
N VAL A 5 6.14 9.84 9.99
CA VAL A 5 5.54 10.34 11.23
C VAL A 5 4.08 9.91 11.22
N ALA A 6 3.70 9.07 12.19
CA ALA A 6 2.30 8.67 12.36
C ALA A 6 1.42 9.89 12.60
N ALA A 7 0.13 9.83 12.26
CA ALA A 7 -0.78 10.91 12.57
C ALA A 7 -0.87 11.12 14.09
N GLY A 8 -0.83 12.38 14.54
CA GLY A 8 -0.82 12.70 15.96
C GLY A 8 -0.37 14.13 16.25
N HIS A 9 -0.53 14.53 17.52
CA HIS A 9 0.01 15.78 18.04
C HIS A 9 1.46 15.57 18.43
N TYR A 10 2.36 16.32 17.81
CA TYR A 10 3.78 16.32 18.15
C TYR A 10 4.11 17.61 18.87
N THR A 11 4.47 17.47 20.14
CA THR A 11 5.07 18.55 20.91
C THR A 11 6.57 18.57 20.64
N LEU A 12 7.03 19.65 20.03
CA LEU A 12 8.44 19.96 19.84
C LEU A 12 8.92 20.73 21.07
N HIS A 13 9.80 20.10 21.85
CA HIS A 13 10.46 20.77 22.96
C HIS A 13 11.84 21.25 22.48
N VAL A 14 12.03 22.56 22.40
CA VAL A 14 13.31 23.16 22.06
C VAL A 14 13.90 23.77 23.33
N SER A 15 15.07 23.30 23.75
CA SER A 15 15.84 23.92 24.83
C SER A 15 17.16 24.46 24.29
N ASP A 16 17.52 25.69 24.67
CA ASP A 16 18.86 26.22 24.43
C ASP A 16 19.86 25.78 25.52
N SER A 17 21.14 26.12 25.31
CA SER A 17 22.22 25.83 26.26
C SER A 17 22.17 26.67 27.55
N GLU A 18 21.34 27.70 27.60
CA GLU A 18 21.14 28.58 28.77
C GLU A 18 19.87 28.22 29.56
N GLY A 19 19.15 27.17 29.16
CA GLY A 19 17.99 26.63 29.87
C GLY A 19 16.65 27.24 29.48
N CYS A 20 16.59 28.06 28.42
CA CYS A 20 15.32 28.54 27.89
C CYS A 20 14.65 27.42 27.10
N THR A 21 13.39 27.13 27.43
CA THR A 21 12.59 26.12 26.73
C THR A 21 11.41 26.77 26.01
N MET A 22 11.21 26.43 24.74
CA MET A 22 10.00 26.76 24.00
C MET A 22 9.35 25.48 23.50
N ASP A 23 8.05 25.39 23.75
CA ASP A 23 7.20 24.34 23.21
C ASP A 23 6.55 24.83 21.91
N GLY A 24 6.73 24.06 20.84
CA GLY A 24 5.99 24.22 19.58
C GLY A 24 5.04 23.05 19.38
N GLU A 25 3.83 23.31 18.90
CA GLU A 25 2.89 22.25 18.54
C GLU A 25 2.88 22.06 17.01
N ALA A 26 3.03 20.81 16.57
CA ALA A 26 2.85 20.41 15.19
C ALA A 26 1.73 19.36 15.11
N ILE A 27 0.72 19.64 14.29
CA ILE A 27 -0.38 18.72 14.02
C ILE A 27 -0.06 17.96 12.74
N VAL A 28 0.08 16.64 12.84
CA VAL A 28 0.13 15.75 11.68
C VAL A 28 -1.26 15.16 11.49
N ASN A 29 -2.01 15.72 10.54
CA ASN A 29 -3.34 15.21 10.20
C ASN A 29 -3.21 13.83 9.53
N ALA A 30 -3.97 12.84 10.00
CA ALA A 30 -4.21 11.63 9.23
C ALA A 30 -4.98 11.99 7.95
N PRO A 31 -4.81 11.26 6.83
CA PRO A 31 -5.75 11.39 5.73
C PRO A 31 -7.17 11.09 6.22
N ASP A 32 -8.12 11.97 5.89
CA ASP A 32 -9.55 11.91 6.30
C ASP A 32 -10.23 10.57 5.98
N LYS A 33 -9.62 9.77 5.10
CA LYS A 33 -10.04 8.40 4.82
C LYS A 33 -8.82 7.50 4.88
N VAL A 34 -8.88 6.48 5.73
CA VAL A 34 -7.90 5.40 5.75
C VAL A 34 -7.78 4.82 4.35
N LEU A 35 -6.55 4.71 3.84
CA LEU A 35 -6.31 4.00 2.59
C LEU A 35 -6.70 2.53 2.81
N GLU A 36 -7.59 2.03 1.97
CA GLU A 36 -8.05 0.65 1.99
C GLU A 36 -7.87 0.00 0.62
N MET A 37 -7.63 -1.31 0.64
CA MET A 37 -7.47 -2.12 -0.56
C MET A 37 -8.46 -3.29 -0.57
N SER A 38 -9.22 -3.38 -1.66
CA SER A 38 -9.91 -4.60 -2.07
C SER A 38 -9.14 -5.28 -3.20
N LEU A 39 -9.06 -6.60 -3.13
CA LEU A 39 -8.38 -7.45 -4.11
C LEU A 39 -9.32 -8.58 -4.53
N GLU A 40 -9.47 -8.74 -5.84
CA GLU A 40 -10.19 -9.84 -6.47
C GLU A 40 -9.20 -10.63 -7.34
N THR A 41 -9.17 -11.96 -7.24
CA THR A 41 -8.24 -12.82 -7.98
C THR A 41 -8.99 -13.91 -8.74
N THR A 42 -8.43 -14.35 -9.86
CA THR A 42 -8.88 -15.56 -10.55
C THR A 42 -7.85 -16.68 -10.39
N ASP A 43 -8.33 -17.91 -10.26
CA ASP A 43 -7.47 -19.09 -10.19
C ASP A 43 -6.77 -19.35 -11.54
N ALA A 44 -5.52 -19.83 -11.48
CA ALA A 44 -4.76 -20.28 -12.65
C ALA A 44 -5.35 -21.60 -13.19
N SER A 45 -5.37 -21.80 -14.51
CA SER A 45 -5.87 -23.07 -15.08
C SER A 45 -4.92 -24.26 -14.87
N ALA A 46 -3.62 -24.01 -14.68
CA ALA A 46 -2.57 -24.99 -14.49
C ALA A 46 -1.45 -24.43 -13.59
N PRO A 47 -0.57 -25.29 -13.03
CA PRO A 47 0.52 -24.85 -12.15
C PRO A 47 1.53 -23.89 -12.80
N GLU A 48 1.63 -23.90 -14.13
CA GLU A 48 2.55 -23.01 -14.87
C GLU A 48 1.80 -22.07 -15.81
N SER A 49 0.47 -22.03 -15.75
CA SER A 49 -0.28 -21.11 -16.58
C SER A 49 -0.22 -19.71 -15.96
N GLY A 50 0.30 -18.76 -16.73
CA GLY A 50 0.21 -17.32 -16.43
C GLY A 50 -1.15 -16.75 -16.82
N ASP A 51 -2.23 -17.48 -16.69
CA ASP A 51 -3.57 -17.04 -17.11
C ASP A 51 -4.41 -16.50 -15.95
N ALA A 52 -3.88 -16.52 -14.73
CA ALA A 52 -4.51 -15.88 -13.60
C ALA A 52 -4.47 -14.34 -13.73
N THR A 53 -5.49 -13.71 -13.14
CA THR A 53 -5.67 -12.28 -13.12
C THR A 53 -5.93 -11.82 -11.70
N TYR A 54 -5.58 -10.59 -11.39
CA TYR A 54 -6.09 -9.91 -10.21
C TYR A 54 -6.61 -8.53 -10.59
N SER A 55 -7.54 -8.03 -9.77
CA SER A 55 -8.08 -6.69 -9.81
C SER A 55 -7.96 -6.07 -8.43
N ILE A 56 -7.27 -4.96 -8.33
CA ILE A 56 -7.12 -4.15 -7.13
C ILE A 56 -8.06 -2.94 -7.23
N LYS A 57 -8.72 -2.60 -6.12
CA LYS A 57 -9.46 -1.34 -5.96
C LYS A 57 -8.98 -0.65 -4.70
N ALA A 58 -8.52 0.59 -4.86
CA ALA A 58 -8.16 1.48 -3.75
C ALA A 58 -9.38 2.30 -3.32
N PHE A 59 -9.57 2.48 -2.01
CA PHE A 59 -10.58 3.34 -1.42
C PHE A 59 -9.94 4.22 -0.34
N GLY A 60 -10.44 5.43 -0.15
CA GLY A 60 -9.83 6.37 0.81
C GLY A 60 -8.44 6.84 0.38
N GLY A 61 -7.65 7.39 1.31
CA GLY A 61 -6.34 7.99 1.01
C GLY A 61 -6.42 9.25 0.15
N VAL A 62 -5.26 9.67 -0.35
CA VAL A 62 -5.10 10.85 -1.22
C VAL A 62 -4.68 10.42 -2.63
N PRO A 63 -5.56 10.52 -3.66
CA PRO A 63 -5.16 10.21 -5.04
C PRO A 63 -4.13 11.22 -5.56
N PRO A 64 -3.29 10.86 -6.56
CA PRO A 64 -3.24 9.59 -7.29
C PRO A 64 -2.69 8.41 -6.46
N TYR A 65 -2.98 7.18 -6.91
CA TYR A 65 -2.49 5.94 -6.28
C TYR A 65 -1.48 5.23 -7.19
N GLU A 66 -0.41 4.72 -6.60
CA GLU A 66 0.56 3.85 -7.23
C GLU A 66 0.33 2.41 -6.77
N TYR A 67 0.43 1.44 -7.68
CA TYR A 67 0.28 0.02 -7.38
C TYR A 67 1.60 -0.71 -7.67
N GLN A 68 2.05 -1.52 -6.72
CA GLN A 68 3.24 -2.36 -6.83
C GLN A 68 2.90 -3.79 -6.45
N ILE A 69 3.46 -4.77 -7.15
CA ILE A 69 3.29 -6.19 -6.84
C ILE A 69 4.64 -6.90 -6.86
N THR A 70 4.89 -7.82 -5.93
CA THR A 70 6.17 -8.56 -5.83
C THR A 70 6.53 -9.37 -7.07
N ASP A 71 5.55 -9.78 -7.84
CA ASP A 71 5.72 -10.55 -9.08
C ASP A 71 6.13 -9.70 -10.30
N ARG A 72 6.11 -8.36 -10.16
CA ARG A 72 6.65 -7.43 -11.15
C ARG A 72 7.50 -6.40 -10.43
N ASP A 73 8.77 -6.33 -10.77
CA ASP A 73 9.65 -5.21 -10.37
C ASP A 73 9.22 -3.85 -10.98
N GLU A 74 8.05 -3.76 -11.60
CA GLU A 74 7.52 -2.56 -12.24
C GLU A 74 6.35 -1.98 -11.44
N ILE A 75 6.46 -0.68 -11.13
CA ILE A 75 5.34 0.13 -10.63
C ILE A 75 4.31 0.21 -11.75
N TRP A 76 3.07 -0.15 -11.46
CA TRP A 76 2.03 -0.34 -12.46
C TRP A 76 0.83 0.56 -12.14
N GLU A 77 0.44 1.42 -13.07
CA GLU A 77 -0.64 2.39 -12.85
C GLU A 77 -2.05 1.80 -13.08
N LYS A 78 -2.18 0.54 -13.51
CA LYS A 78 -3.49 -0.06 -13.80
C LYS A 78 -3.99 -1.00 -12.69
N PRO A 79 -5.25 -0.88 -12.28
CA PRO A 79 -5.83 -1.72 -11.22
C PRO A 79 -6.00 -3.20 -11.60
N LYS A 80 -5.69 -3.61 -12.84
CA LYS A 80 -5.77 -5.00 -13.29
C LYS A 80 -4.47 -5.44 -13.92
N ALA A 81 -4.05 -6.66 -13.60
CA ALA A 81 -2.99 -7.35 -14.31
C ALA A 81 -3.40 -8.78 -14.70
N TYR A 82 -2.70 -9.24 -15.73
CA TYR A 82 -2.85 -10.53 -16.40
C TYR A 82 -1.47 -11.18 -16.48
N GLY A 83 -1.37 -12.50 -16.56
CA GLY A 83 -0.04 -13.12 -16.67
C GLY A 83 0.46 -13.75 -15.37
N ILE A 84 -0.34 -13.81 -14.31
CA ILE A 84 0.17 -14.12 -12.97
C ILE A 84 0.24 -15.64 -12.79
N LYS A 85 1.36 -16.10 -12.24
CA LYS A 85 1.56 -17.52 -11.94
C LYS A 85 0.86 -17.87 -10.63
N PRO A 86 0.40 -19.11 -10.45
CA PRO A 86 -0.08 -19.55 -9.15
C PRO A 86 1.03 -19.51 -8.10
N GLY A 87 0.69 -19.09 -6.89
CA GLY A 87 1.66 -18.79 -5.83
C GLY A 87 1.17 -17.70 -4.87
N LYS A 88 2.04 -17.36 -3.91
CA LYS A 88 1.82 -16.26 -2.97
C LYS A 88 2.36 -14.96 -3.55
N HIS A 89 1.51 -13.95 -3.56
CA HIS A 89 1.77 -12.64 -4.13
C HIS A 89 1.46 -11.56 -3.11
N THR A 90 2.15 -10.43 -3.23
CA THR A 90 1.97 -9.27 -2.35
C THR A 90 1.66 -8.06 -3.18
N ALA A 91 0.48 -7.48 -2.97
CA ALA A 91 0.07 -6.20 -3.55
C ALA A 91 0.29 -5.08 -2.56
N THR A 92 0.90 -3.98 -3.01
CA THR A 92 1.10 -2.76 -2.25
C THR A 92 0.49 -1.59 -3.03
N ILE A 93 -0.33 -0.79 -2.35
CA ILE A 93 -0.85 0.49 -2.84
C ILE A 93 -0.17 1.60 -2.05
N ILE A 94 0.28 2.63 -2.76
CA ILE A 94 0.85 3.85 -2.17
C ILE A 94 -0.02 5.03 -2.63
N ASP A 95 -0.43 5.88 -1.71
CA ASP A 95 -1.15 7.11 -2.04
C ASP A 95 -0.19 8.31 -2.13
N ASN A 96 -0.69 9.45 -2.62
CA ASN A 96 0.08 10.68 -2.78
C ASN A 96 0.48 11.32 -1.44
N ALA A 97 -0.14 10.92 -0.33
CA ALA A 97 0.26 11.32 1.02
C ALA A 97 1.39 10.43 1.59
N GLY A 98 1.81 9.39 0.85
CA GLY A 98 2.85 8.44 1.26
C GLY A 98 2.33 7.28 2.12
N CYS A 99 1.02 7.15 2.33
CA CYS A 99 0.43 6.02 3.03
C CYS A 99 0.52 4.76 2.18
N LYS A 100 0.94 3.64 2.79
CA LYS A 100 1.11 2.35 2.12
C LYS A 100 0.19 1.30 2.70
N VAL A 101 -0.51 0.57 1.84
CA VAL A 101 -1.34 -0.57 2.21
C VAL A 101 -0.87 -1.79 1.45
N THR A 102 -0.48 -2.83 2.19
CA THR A 102 -0.04 -4.10 1.62
C THR A 102 -1.03 -5.21 1.96
N LYS A 103 -1.36 -6.05 0.98
CA LYS A 103 -2.08 -7.31 1.19
C LYS A 103 -1.38 -8.44 0.47
N GLU A 104 -1.30 -9.56 1.18
CA GLU A 104 -0.86 -10.82 0.62
C GLU A 104 -2.07 -11.59 0.11
N PHE A 105 -1.89 -12.28 -1.02
CA PHE A 105 -2.90 -13.15 -1.59
C PHE A 105 -2.26 -14.37 -2.24
N GLU A 106 -3.03 -15.44 -2.35
CA GLU A 106 -2.56 -16.68 -2.97
C GLU A 106 -3.42 -16.99 -4.17
N ILE A 107 -2.79 -17.14 -5.33
CA ILE A 107 -3.45 -17.64 -6.54
C ILE A 107 -3.37 -19.15 -6.53
N LYS A 108 -4.53 -19.79 -6.49
CA LYS A 108 -4.65 -21.24 -6.51
C LYS A 108 -4.78 -21.74 -7.95
N VAL A 109 -4.36 -22.98 -8.17
CA VAL A 109 -4.63 -23.69 -9.41
C VAL A 109 -6.06 -24.24 -9.33
N LYS A 110 -6.86 -24.03 -10.38
CA LYS A 110 -8.19 -24.65 -10.52
C LYS A 110 -8.04 -26.16 -10.36
N LYS A 111 -8.70 -26.72 -9.35
CA LYS A 111 -8.83 -28.17 -9.25
C LYS A 111 -9.68 -28.66 -10.42
N ARG A 112 -9.11 -29.48 -11.31
CA ARG A 112 -9.90 -30.26 -12.26
C ARG A 112 -10.85 -31.15 -11.44
N LYS A 113 -12.16 -30.97 -11.66
CA LYS A 113 -13.17 -31.94 -11.23
C LYS A 113 -13.11 -33.17 -12.13
#